data_AF-D2QUF6-F1
#
_entry.id   AF-D2QUF6-F1
#
_cell.length_a   1.000
_cell.length_b   1.000
_cell.length_c   1.000
_cell.angle_alpha   90.00
_cell.angle_beta   90.00
_cell.angle_gamma   90.00
#
_symmetry.space_group_name_H-M   'P 1'
#
loop_
_entity.id
_entity.type
_entity.pdbx_description
1 polymer ?
#
loop_
_entity_poly.entity_id
_entity_poly.type
_entity_poly.pdbx_seq_one_letter_code
_entity_poly.pdbx_strand_id
1 'polypeptide(L)'
;MSQPTTPVTAIDQLTQHLSAWLGADVIGRLRQNPDLALPYAQDAASDSHWMQQVLQTILSQSDIEIVVERLNLLTIDEQRPLLQQIEILRWQQLQQQQEAEKNRQQIADIQAGREQAELEAFRLKKELAGAFPTQEFIKLVFRLPDEQAINKLLDEAAQASISNLSEFLLVLVPAWQELREVVDARAEVPADALRQVHAGLSQFLNSLSGHYIPQRRAILDKVAQWASTQFTDYLFVSPEETQQVDPSIHNAHGLGGTVVREGRSFAVIRRQSRTVVIYADIIAD
;
A
#
# COMPACT_ATOMS: atom_id res chain seq x y z
N MET A 1 -17.38 49.76 -41.52
CA MET A 1 -18.75 50.23 -41.82
C MET A 1 -19.67 49.59 -40.79
N SER A 2 -20.01 50.33 -39.74
CA SER A 2 -20.87 49.83 -38.67
C SER A 2 -22.32 50.04 -39.11
N GLN A 3 -23.08 48.95 -39.25
CA GLN A 3 -24.52 49.04 -39.50
C GLN A 3 -25.18 49.79 -38.33
N PRO A 4 -26.13 50.70 -38.59
CA PRO A 4 -26.91 51.31 -37.52
C PRO A 4 -27.79 50.23 -36.92
N THR A 5 -27.48 49.79 -35.70
CA THR A 5 -28.38 48.98 -34.89
C THR A 5 -29.62 49.83 -34.59
N THR A 6 -30.74 49.50 -35.23
CA THR A 6 -32.05 50.04 -34.86
C THR A 6 -32.26 49.83 -33.36
N PRO A 7 -32.73 50.84 -32.61
CA PRO A 7 -32.99 50.67 -31.19
C PRO A 7 -34.06 49.59 -31.02
N VAL A 8 -33.72 48.51 -30.29
CA VAL A 8 -34.65 47.44 -29.97
C VAL A 8 -35.76 48.03 -29.12
N THR A 9 -36.99 48.07 -29.65
CA THR A 9 -38.13 48.66 -28.95
C THR A 9 -38.61 47.74 -27.83
N ALA A 10 -39.36 48.26 -26.86
CA ALA A 10 -39.90 47.45 -25.75
C ALA A 10 -40.72 46.24 -26.27
N ILE A 11 -41.45 46.43 -27.37
CA ILE A 11 -42.19 45.34 -27.97
C ILE A 11 -41.31 44.30 -28.68
N ASP A 12 -40.20 44.72 -29.29
CA ASP A 12 -39.22 43.79 -29.85
C ASP A 12 -38.63 42.91 -28.74
N GLN A 13 -38.31 43.51 -27.59
CA GLN A 13 -37.79 42.79 -26.42
C GLN A 13 -38.82 41.79 -25.87
N LEU A 14 -40.07 42.24 -25.65
CA LEU A 14 -41.13 41.37 -25.14
C LEU A 14 -41.41 40.19 -26.09
N THR A 15 -41.45 40.48 -27.39
CA THR A 15 -41.66 39.46 -28.43
C THR A 15 -40.52 38.45 -28.43
N GLN A 16 -39.27 38.90 -28.29
CA GLN A 16 -38.10 38.02 -28.24
C GLN A 16 -38.13 37.13 -26.99
N HIS A 17 -38.45 37.67 -25.81
CA HIS A 17 -38.58 36.91 -24.57
C HIS A 17 -39.70 35.86 -24.66
N LEU A 18 -40.88 36.24 -25.13
CA LEU A 18 -42.01 35.32 -25.28
C LEU A 18 -41.74 34.25 -26.35
N SER A 19 -41.09 34.63 -27.46
CA SER A 19 -40.74 33.68 -28.51
C SER A 19 -39.73 32.63 -28.02
N ALA A 20 -38.72 33.07 -27.26
CA ALA A 20 -37.74 32.18 -26.64
C ALA A 20 -38.37 31.25 -25.58
N TRP A 21 -39.34 31.75 -24.81
CA TRP A 21 -39.99 30.99 -23.74
C TRP A 21 -41.04 30.00 -24.25
N LEU A 22 -41.89 30.41 -25.20
CA LEU A 22 -42.97 29.60 -25.73
C LEU A 22 -42.49 28.59 -26.79
N GLY A 23 -41.47 28.94 -27.57
CA GLY A 23 -40.99 28.12 -28.68
C GLY A 23 -41.92 28.10 -29.90
N ALA A 24 -41.38 27.77 -31.08
CA ALA A 24 -42.07 27.89 -32.35
C ALA A 24 -43.39 27.07 -32.43
N ASP A 25 -43.44 25.89 -31.81
CA ASP A 25 -44.60 24.99 -31.85
C ASP A 25 -45.80 25.54 -31.08
N VAL A 26 -45.57 26.25 -29.97
CA VAL A 26 -46.65 26.88 -29.19
C VAL A 26 -47.15 28.11 -29.92
N ILE A 27 -46.24 28.90 -30.52
CA ILE A 27 -46.59 30.09 -31.30
C ILE A 27 -47.42 29.72 -32.53
N GLY A 28 -47.04 28.64 -33.23
CA GLY A 28 -47.81 28.12 -34.36
C GLY A 28 -49.24 27.70 -33.97
N ARG A 29 -49.41 27.08 -32.78
CA ARG A 29 -50.75 26.75 -32.25
C ARG A 29 -51.55 27.97 -31.83
N LEU A 30 -50.90 28.97 -31.22
CA LEU A 30 -51.56 30.23 -30.84
C LEU A 30 -52.04 31.00 -32.07
N ARG A 31 -51.28 30.98 -33.17
CA ARG A 31 -51.68 31.59 -34.45
C ARG A 31 -52.89 30.92 -35.09
N GLN A 32 -53.08 29.62 -34.84
CA GLN A 32 -54.23 28.85 -35.33
C GLN A 32 -55.45 28.96 -34.40
N ASN A 33 -55.34 29.65 -33.25
CA ASN A 33 -56.44 29.81 -32.31
C ASN A 33 -57.46 30.84 -32.85
N PRO A 34 -58.73 30.44 -33.07
CA PRO A 34 -59.76 31.34 -33.62
C PRO A 34 -60.05 32.54 -32.72
N ASP A 35 -59.83 32.44 -31.41
CA ASP A 35 -60.10 33.52 -30.45
C ASP A 35 -59.05 34.64 -30.48
N LEU A 36 -57.89 34.38 -31.10
CA LEU A 36 -56.79 35.35 -31.30
C LEU A 36 -56.69 35.84 -32.75
N ALA A 37 -57.71 35.57 -33.58
CA ALA A 37 -57.75 35.97 -34.98
C ALA A 37 -57.96 37.49 -35.11
N LEU A 38 -56.86 38.23 -35.28
CA LEU A 38 -56.89 39.69 -35.43
C LEU A 38 -56.99 40.12 -36.90
N PRO A 39 -57.79 41.16 -37.23
CA PRO A 39 -58.11 41.56 -38.61
C PRO A 39 -56.94 42.10 -39.46
N TYR A 40 -55.71 42.17 -38.93
CA TYR A 40 -54.53 42.65 -39.68
C TYR A 40 -53.24 41.88 -39.36
N ALA A 41 -53.34 40.78 -38.58
CA ALA A 41 -52.18 39.96 -38.20
C ALA A 41 -51.98 38.76 -39.14
N GLN A 42 -52.99 38.38 -39.93
CA GLN A 42 -52.96 37.15 -40.73
C GLN A 42 -51.91 37.21 -41.86
N ASP A 43 -51.62 38.41 -42.37
CA ASP A 43 -50.64 38.67 -43.45
C ASP A 43 -49.20 38.85 -42.93
N ALA A 44 -48.94 38.64 -41.64
CA ALA A 44 -47.60 38.77 -41.08
C ALA A 44 -46.64 37.71 -41.65
N ALA A 45 -45.50 38.19 -42.17
CA ALA A 45 -44.49 37.38 -42.84
C ALA A 45 -43.68 36.48 -41.89
N SER A 46 -43.66 36.76 -40.59
CA SER A 46 -42.93 35.96 -39.59
C SER A 46 -43.70 35.86 -38.27
N ASP A 47 -43.41 34.83 -37.48
CA ASP A 47 -44.02 34.61 -36.17
C ASP A 47 -43.73 35.75 -35.18
N SER A 48 -42.53 36.35 -35.27
CA SER A 48 -42.18 37.53 -34.48
C SER A 48 -43.02 38.74 -34.87
N HIS A 49 -43.24 38.98 -36.17
CA HIS A 49 -44.06 40.11 -36.63
C HIS A 49 -45.54 39.92 -36.28
N TRP A 50 -46.04 38.68 -36.40
CA TRP A 50 -47.38 38.31 -35.96
C TRP A 50 -47.56 38.60 -34.46
N MET A 51 -46.61 38.16 -33.63
CA MET A 51 -46.67 38.34 -32.19
C MET A 51 -46.58 39.82 -31.78
N GLN A 52 -45.75 40.62 -32.46
CA GLN A 52 -45.71 42.07 -32.24
C GLN A 52 -47.09 42.71 -32.48
N GLN A 53 -47.73 42.39 -33.61
CA GLN A 53 -49.05 42.94 -33.92
C GLN A 53 -50.12 42.48 -32.93
N VAL A 54 -50.07 41.22 -32.48
CA VAL A 54 -50.97 40.69 -31.45
C VAL A 54 -50.81 41.44 -30.14
N LEU A 55 -49.57 41.61 -29.68
CA LEU A 55 -49.27 42.32 -28.44
C LEU A 55 -49.68 43.80 -28.50
N GLN A 56 -49.48 44.50 -29.62
CA GLN A 56 -49.92 45.90 -29.80
C GLN A 56 -51.44 46.04 -29.83
N THR A 57 -52.16 45.00 -30.24
CA THR A 57 -53.63 45.05 -30.32
C THR A 57 -54.27 44.79 -28.97
N ILE A 58 -53.64 43.96 -28.13
CA ILE A 58 -54.17 43.55 -26.83
C ILE A 58 -53.71 44.48 -25.70
N LEU A 59 -52.47 45.00 -25.78
CA LEU A 59 -51.85 45.81 -24.74
C LEU A 59 -51.54 47.22 -25.23
N SER A 60 -51.70 48.21 -24.35
CA SER A 60 -51.24 49.57 -24.61
C SER A 60 -49.71 49.63 -24.60
N GLN A 61 -49.13 50.63 -25.27
CA GLN A 61 -47.68 50.81 -25.28
C GLN A 61 -47.10 50.98 -23.86
N SER A 62 -47.80 51.69 -22.97
CA SER A 62 -47.39 51.85 -21.57
C SER A 62 -47.42 50.53 -20.80
N ASP A 63 -48.38 49.65 -21.07
CA ASP A 63 -48.45 48.34 -20.41
C ASP A 63 -47.31 47.42 -20.89
N ILE A 64 -46.98 47.47 -22.19
CA ILE A 64 -45.84 46.73 -22.76
C ILE A 64 -44.53 47.18 -22.11
N GLU A 65 -44.33 48.49 -21.95
CA GLU A 65 -43.14 49.05 -21.29
C GLU A 65 -43.03 48.58 -19.82
N ILE A 66 -44.14 48.59 -19.06
CA ILE A 66 -44.19 48.10 -17.68
C ILE A 66 -43.86 46.60 -17.59
N VAL A 67 -44.41 45.79 -18.51
CA VAL A 67 -44.15 44.34 -18.53
C VAL A 67 -42.68 44.04 -18.82
N VAL A 68 -42.09 44.74 -19.80
CA VAL A 68 -40.68 44.60 -20.17
C VAL A 68 -39.77 45.02 -19.03
N GLU A 69 -40.07 46.14 -18.37
CA GLU A 69 -39.30 46.59 -17.20
C GLU A 69 -39.33 45.55 -16.08
N ARG A 70 -40.52 45.00 -15.76
CA ARG A 70 -40.65 43.95 -14.73
C ARG A 70 -39.92 42.66 -15.10
N LEU A 71 -39.99 42.24 -16.36
CA LEU A 71 -39.26 41.06 -16.84
C LEU A 71 -37.75 41.25 -16.76
N ASN A 72 -37.25 42.44 -17.11
CA ASN A 72 -35.84 42.78 -16.99
C ASN A 72 -35.38 42.78 -15.54
N LEU A 73 -36.18 43.34 -14.62
CA LEU A 73 -35.89 43.32 -13.18
C LEU A 73 -35.84 41.88 -12.63
N LEU A 74 -36.82 41.04 -12.95
CA LEU A 74 -36.83 39.63 -12.54
C LEU A 74 -35.61 38.87 -13.08
N THR A 75 -35.26 39.10 -14.35
CA THR A 75 -34.10 38.48 -14.97
C THR A 75 -32.80 38.89 -14.27
N ILE A 76 -32.65 40.17 -13.91
CA ILE A 76 -31.47 40.68 -13.21
C ILE A 76 -31.40 40.12 -11.78
N ASP A 77 -32.53 40.07 -11.07
CA ASP A 77 -32.60 39.58 -9.69
C ASP A 77 -32.27 38.08 -9.59
N GLU A 78 -32.64 37.28 -10.59
CA GLU A 78 -32.30 35.85 -10.64
C GLU A 78 -30.87 35.61 -11.14
N GLN A 79 -30.38 36.37 -12.13
CA GLN A 79 -29.05 36.15 -12.71
C GLN A 79 -27.90 36.64 -11.82
N ARG A 80 -28.09 37.75 -11.10
CA ARG A 80 -27.05 38.33 -10.24
C ARG A 80 -26.52 37.34 -9.17
N PRO A 81 -27.35 36.64 -8.36
CA PRO A 81 -26.85 35.70 -7.37
C PRO A 81 -26.17 34.48 -8.02
N LEU A 82 -26.64 34.03 -9.17
CA LEU A 82 -26.03 32.92 -9.90
C LEU A 82 -24.62 33.28 -10.40
N LEU A 83 -24.45 34.50 -10.95
CA LEU A 83 -23.13 34.99 -11.38
C LEU A 83 -22.16 35.12 -10.20
N GLN A 84 -22.63 35.62 -9.06
CA GLN A 84 -21.83 35.70 -7.83
C GLN A 84 -21.39 34.31 -7.34
N GLN A 85 -22.28 33.31 -7.38
CA GLN A 85 -21.93 31.94 -7.02
C GLN A 85 -20.89 31.34 -7.98
N ILE A 86 -21.02 31.59 -9.29
CA ILE A 86 -20.04 31.14 -10.29
C ILE A 86 -18.66 31.75 -10.01
N GLU A 87 -18.60 33.04 -9.68
CA GLU A 87 -17.33 33.68 -9.33
C GLU A 87 -16.71 33.09 -8.07
N ILE A 88 -17.50 32.86 -7.02
CA ILE A 88 -17.03 32.20 -5.78
C ILE A 88 -16.49 30.80 -6.08
N LEU A 89 -17.21 30.01 -6.86
CA LEU A 89 -16.79 28.66 -7.23
C LEU A 89 -15.49 28.68 -8.05
N ARG A 90 -15.34 29.65 -8.97
CA ARG A 90 -14.10 29.83 -9.74
C ARG A 90 -12.92 30.17 -8.82
N TRP A 91 -13.11 31.05 -7.84
CA TRP A 91 -12.08 31.38 -6.86
C TRP A 91 -11.69 30.17 -6.00
N GLN A 92 -12.67 29.41 -5.52
CA GLN A 92 -12.43 28.19 -4.75
C GLN A 92 -11.68 27.13 -5.59
N GLN A 93 -12.05 26.96 -6.85
CA GLN A 93 -11.37 26.03 -7.75
C GLN A 93 -9.91 26.43 -7.98
N LEU A 94 -9.64 27.72 -8.21
CA LEU A 94 -8.27 28.22 -8.37
C LEU A 94 -7.43 27.98 -7.11
N GLN A 95 -8.00 28.23 -5.93
CA GLN A 95 -7.31 28.00 -4.66
C GLN A 95 -6.99 26.52 -4.45
N GLN A 96 -7.96 25.62 -4.72
CA GLN A 96 -7.74 24.18 -4.63
C GLN A 96 -6.65 23.69 -5.59
N GLN A 97 -6.58 24.26 -6.79
CA GLN A 97 -5.52 23.91 -7.75
C GLN A 97 -4.14 24.33 -7.24
N GLN A 98 -4.00 25.54 -6.68
CA GLN A 98 -2.73 26.01 -6.11
C GLN A 98 -2.29 25.15 -4.91
N GLU A 99 -3.24 24.78 -4.03
CA GLU A 99 -2.96 23.89 -2.91
C GLU A 99 -2.53 22.48 -3.39
N ALA A 100 -3.20 21.94 -4.41
CA ALA A 100 -2.84 20.65 -5.00
C ALA A 100 -1.44 20.68 -5.65
N GLU A 101 -1.08 21.75 -6.35
CA GLU A 101 0.26 21.93 -6.93
C GLU A 101 1.33 22.00 -5.84
N LYS A 102 1.09 22.78 -4.78
CA LYS A 102 2.00 22.88 -3.64
C LYS A 102 2.19 21.52 -2.95
N ASN A 103 1.11 20.80 -2.70
CA ASN A 103 1.16 19.47 -2.11
C ASN A 103 1.91 18.48 -3.01
N ARG A 104 1.72 18.56 -4.34
CA ARG A 104 2.42 17.71 -5.30
C ARG A 104 3.93 17.98 -5.30
N GLN A 105 4.35 19.23 -5.20
CA GLN A 105 5.76 19.60 -5.05
C GLN A 105 6.34 19.06 -3.74
N GLN A 106 5.65 19.24 -2.63
CA GLN A 106 6.09 18.73 -1.32
C GLN A 106 6.25 17.20 -1.31
N ILE A 107 5.32 16.47 -1.94
CA ILE A 107 5.42 15.00 -2.06
C ILE A 107 6.65 14.61 -2.89
N ALA A 108 6.90 15.31 -4.00
CA ALA A 108 8.07 15.04 -4.84
C ALA A 108 9.39 15.28 -4.09
N ASP A 109 9.48 16.37 -3.31
CA ASP A 109 10.65 16.69 -2.50
C ASP A 109 10.88 15.64 -1.40
N ILE A 110 9.82 15.18 -0.72
CA ILE A 110 9.90 14.13 0.30
C ILE A 110 10.34 12.80 -0.32
N GLN A 111 9.82 12.45 -1.50
CA GLN A 111 10.20 11.22 -2.21
C GLN A 111 11.68 11.26 -2.60
N ALA A 112 12.15 12.36 -3.19
CA ALA A 112 13.56 12.53 -3.53
C ALA A 112 14.47 12.47 -2.29
N GLY A 113 14.07 13.11 -1.19
CA GLY A 113 14.79 13.04 0.09
C GLY A 113 14.86 11.63 0.66
N ARG A 114 13.77 10.84 0.54
CA ARG A 114 13.75 9.44 0.98
C ARG A 114 14.69 8.57 0.15
N GLU A 115 14.69 8.71 -1.17
CA GLU A 115 15.59 7.96 -2.06
C GLU A 115 17.07 8.25 -1.74
N GLN A 116 17.42 9.51 -1.48
CA GLN A 116 18.76 9.89 -1.05
C GLN A 116 19.13 9.26 0.30
N ALA A 117 18.22 9.32 1.27
CA ALA A 117 18.45 8.71 2.58
C ALA A 117 18.62 7.18 2.52
N GLU A 118 17.86 6.49 1.67
CA GLU A 118 17.99 5.05 1.45
C GLU A 118 19.35 4.70 0.82
N LEU A 119 19.83 5.49 -0.13
CA LEU A 119 21.16 5.34 -0.74
C LEU A 119 22.29 5.57 0.28
N GLU A 120 22.19 6.63 1.09
CA GLU A 120 23.17 6.90 2.16
C GLU A 120 23.17 5.80 3.21
N ALA A 121 21.99 5.33 3.64
CA ALA A 121 21.88 4.23 4.58
C ALA A 121 22.50 2.94 4.03
N PHE A 122 22.26 2.62 2.76
CA PHE A 122 22.88 1.48 2.10
C PHE A 122 24.41 1.62 2.04
N ARG A 123 24.91 2.81 1.69
CA ARG A 123 26.35 3.10 1.67
C ARG A 123 26.98 2.93 3.04
N LEU A 124 26.38 3.51 4.09
CA LEU A 124 26.85 3.40 5.46
C LEU A 124 26.84 1.96 5.95
N LYS A 125 25.80 1.17 5.65
CA LYS A 125 25.76 -0.26 5.96
C LYS A 125 26.92 -1.02 5.29
N LYS A 126 27.21 -0.70 4.03
CA LYS A 126 28.34 -1.30 3.29
C LYS A 126 29.69 -0.90 3.87
N GLU A 127 29.88 0.37 4.23
CA GLU A 127 31.09 0.87 4.87
C GLU A 127 31.29 0.24 6.27
N LEU A 128 30.23 0.13 7.06
CA LEU A 128 30.24 -0.54 8.36
C LEU A 128 30.58 -2.03 8.22
N ALA A 129 29.97 -2.73 7.26
CA ALA A 129 30.25 -4.13 7.00
C ALA A 129 31.72 -4.35 6.57
N GLY A 130 32.29 -3.44 5.79
CA GLY A 130 33.70 -3.48 5.40
C GLY A 130 34.68 -3.11 6.53
N ALA A 131 34.25 -2.29 7.49
CA ALA A 131 35.05 -1.90 8.65
C ALA A 131 34.99 -2.90 9.81
N PHE A 132 34.04 -3.85 9.78
CA PHE A 132 33.86 -4.82 10.86
C PHE A 132 34.91 -5.94 10.80
N PRO A 133 35.81 -6.07 11.79
CA PRO A 133 36.85 -7.10 11.84
C PRO A 133 36.21 -8.45 12.18
N THR A 134 35.57 -9.04 11.18
CA THR A 134 34.67 -10.19 11.32
C THR A 134 35.41 -11.40 11.90
N GLN A 135 36.63 -11.66 11.46
CA GLN A 135 37.45 -12.79 11.91
C GLN A 135 37.87 -12.65 13.38
N GLU A 136 38.34 -11.47 13.78
CA GLU A 136 38.70 -11.18 15.17
C GLU A 136 37.47 -11.27 16.09
N PHE A 137 36.33 -10.76 15.62
CA PHE A 137 35.07 -10.83 16.35
C PHE A 137 34.63 -12.29 16.59
N ILE A 138 34.64 -13.13 15.56
CA ILE A 138 34.29 -14.56 15.67
C ILE A 138 35.18 -15.25 16.71
N LYS A 139 36.51 -14.99 16.67
CA LYS A 139 37.48 -15.55 17.63
C LYS A 139 37.24 -15.11 19.06
N LEU A 140 36.78 -13.87 19.26
CA LEU A 140 36.51 -13.33 20.58
C LEU A 140 35.25 -13.92 21.21
N VAL A 141 34.21 -14.14 20.41
CA VAL A 141 32.91 -14.67 20.87
C VAL A 141 32.96 -16.18 21.06
N PHE A 142 33.40 -16.93 20.05
CA PHE A 142 33.41 -18.40 20.04
C PHE A 142 34.78 -18.95 20.45
N ARG A 143 35.13 -18.75 21.72
CA ARG A 143 36.47 -19.04 22.25
C ARG A 143 36.59 -20.37 22.99
N LEU A 144 35.47 -20.98 23.37
CA LEU A 144 35.49 -22.19 24.19
C LEU A 144 35.87 -23.44 23.36
N PRO A 145 36.45 -24.49 23.98
CA PRO A 145 36.80 -25.72 23.28
C PRO A 145 35.62 -26.33 22.52
N ASP A 146 34.44 -26.34 23.12
CA ASP A 146 33.23 -26.92 22.54
C ASP A 146 32.66 -26.08 21.39
N GLU A 147 33.09 -24.82 21.24
CA GLU A 147 32.65 -23.88 20.21
C GLU A 147 33.60 -23.86 19.00
N GLN A 148 34.76 -24.53 19.07
CA GLN A 148 35.78 -24.47 18.01
C GLN A 148 35.27 -24.93 16.64
N ALA A 149 34.34 -25.88 16.61
CA ALA A 149 33.75 -26.34 15.35
C ALA A 149 32.87 -25.26 14.71
N ILE A 150 32.11 -24.51 15.51
CA ILE A 150 31.30 -23.38 15.05
C ILE A 150 32.22 -22.22 14.61
N ASN A 151 33.26 -21.93 15.41
CA ASN A 151 34.26 -20.92 15.11
C ASN A 151 34.90 -21.15 13.72
N LYS A 152 35.35 -22.38 13.44
CA LYS A 152 35.94 -22.74 12.14
C LYS A 152 34.98 -22.51 10.97
N LEU A 153 33.72 -22.91 11.10
CA LEU A 153 32.71 -22.72 10.04
C LEU A 153 32.44 -21.22 9.78
N LEU A 154 32.42 -20.41 10.83
CA LEU A 154 32.26 -18.96 10.71
C LEU A 154 33.52 -18.29 10.14
N ASP A 155 34.72 -18.77 10.49
CA ASP A 155 35.98 -18.28 9.93
C ASP A 155 36.12 -18.64 8.44
N GLU A 156 35.70 -19.85 8.04
CA GLU A 156 35.58 -20.25 6.62
C GLU A 156 34.62 -19.33 5.86
N ALA A 157 33.47 -19.01 6.46
CA ALA A 157 32.51 -18.06 5.88
C ALA A 157 33.11 -16.66 5.73
N ALA A 158 33.92 -16.22 6.71
CA ALA A 158 34.59 -14.93 6.68
C ALA A 158 35.68 -14.88 5.60
N GLN A 159 36.48 -15.94 5.48
CA GLN A 159 37.50 -16.08 4.44
C GLN A 159 36.89 -16.11 3.03
N ALA A 160 35.73 -16.76 2.89
CA ALA A 160 34.96 -16.77 1.64
C ALA A 160 34.26 -15.44 1.31
N SER A 161 34.40 -14.41 2.16
CA SER A 161 33.85 -13.06 1.94
C SER A 161 32.34 -13.05 1.67
N ILE A 162 31.59 -13.85 2.42
CA ILE A 162 30.14 -13.99 2.27
C ILE A 162 29.44 -12.69 2.67
N SER A 163 28.69 -12.10 1.74
CA SER A 163 28.10 -10.76 1.88
C SER A 163 27.18 -10.60 3.09
N ASN A 164 26.50 -11.67 3.49
CA ASN A 164 25.48 -11.64 4.55
C ASN A 164 26.01 -12.15 5.90
N LEU A 165 27.32 -12.43 6.02
CA LEU A 165 27.90 -12.98 7.24
C LEU A 165 27.75 -12.03 8.43
N SER A 166 27.98 -10.73 8.23
CA SER A 166 27.85 -9.74 9.31
C SER A 166 26.42 -9.66 9.85
N GLU A 167 25.41 -9.68 8.97
CA GLU A 167 24.00 -9.72 9.37
C GLU A 167 23.65 -11.02 10.09
N PHE A 168 24.17 -12.16 9.60
CA PHE A 168 23.99 -13.45 10.26
C PHE A 168 24.62 -13.47 11.66
N LEU A 169 25.83 -12.92 11.83
CA LEU A 169 26.53 -12.84 13.12
C LEU A 169 25.80 -11.95 14.14
N LEU A 170 25.22 -10.84 13.70
CA LEU A 170 24.44 -9.94 14.57
C LEU A 170 23.25 -10.65 15.23
N VAL A 171 22.74 -11.72 14.61
CA VAL A 171 21.62 -12.50 15.13
C VAL A 171 22.09 -13.79 15.81
N LEU A 172 23.09 -14.47 15.26
CA LEU A 172 23.65 -15.71 15.81
C LEU A 172 24.24 -15.49 17.21
N VAL A 173 25.04 -14.45 17.40
CA VAL A 173 25.77 -14.22 18.65
C VAL A 173 24.85 -14.03 19.85
N PRO A 174 23.86 -13.12 19.84
CA PRO A 174 22.94 -12.98 20.97
C PRO A 174 22.12 -14.26 21.19
N ALA A 175 21.61 -14.89 20.13
CA ALA A 175 20.85 -16.13 20.25
C ALA A 175 21.69 -17.27 20.86
N TRP A 176 22.99 -17.34 20.52
CA TRP A 176 23.92 -18.31 21.09
C TRP A 176 24.17 -18.05 22.59
N GLN A 177 24.31 -16.78 22.98
CA GLN A 177 24.48 -16.40 24.39
C GLN A 177 23.25 -16.77 25.22
N GLU A 178 22.05 -16.44 24.73
CA GLU A 178 20.78 -16.84 25.37
C GLU A 178 20.68 -18.36 25.53
N LEU A 179 21.00 -19.12 24.49
CA LEU A 179 20.97 -20.59 24.54
C LEU A 179 21.95 -21.14 25.59
N ARG A 180 23.13 -20.55 25.72
CA ARG A 180 24.10 -20.93 26.75
C ARG A 180 23.59 -20.65 28.15
N GLU A 181 23.00 -19.49 28.38
CA GLU A 181 22.38 -19.15 29.67
C GLU A 181 21.26 -20.14 30.03
N VAL A 182 20.45 -20.55 29.05
CA VAL A 182 19.41 -21.57 29.22
C VAL A 182 20.00 -22.93 29.63
N VAL A 183 21.12 -23.34 29.03
CA VAL A 183 21.81 -24.59 29.36
C VAL A 183 22.50 -24.54 30.73
N ASP A 184 23.09 -23.39 31.08
CA ASP A 184 23.77 -23.18 32.35
C ASP A 184 22.76 -23.09 33.52
N ALA A 185 21.59 -22.48 33.30
CA ALA A 185 20.49 -22.36 34.26
C ALA A 185 19.43 -23.47 34.13
N ARG A 186 19.82 -24.64 33.62
CA ARG A 186 18.89 -25.76 33.40
C ARG A 186 18.31 -26.31 34.71
N ALA A 187 17.05 -26.76 34.67
CA ALA A 187 16.40 -27.42 35.79
C ALA A 187 17.16 -28.67 36.27
N GLU A 188 17.04 -29.00 37.56
CA GLU A 188 17.67 -30.21 38.13
C GLU A 188 16.99 -31.50 37.64
N VAL A 189 15.67 -31.43 37.37
CA VAL A 189 14.90 -32.57 36.87
C VAL A 189 15.24 -32.80 35.39
N PRO A 190 15.75 -33.99 35.00
CA PRO A 190 16.24 -34.23 33.65
C PRO A 190 15.20 -34.01 32.53
N ALA A 191 13.93 -34.32 32.80
CA ALA A 191 12.85 -34.14 31.84
C ALA A 191 12.52 -32.65 31.60
N ASP A 192 12.55 -31.83 32.66
CA ASP A 192 12.30 -30.39 32.56
C ASP A 192 13.50 -29.67 31.97
N ALA A 193 14.73 -30.09 32.33
CA ALA A 193 15.97 -29.62 31.69
C ALA A 193 15.94 -29.87 30.18
N LEU A 194 15.49 -31.06 29.75
CA LEU A 194 15.40 -31.41 28.33
C LEU A 194 14.42 -30.49 27.59
N ARG A 195 13.24 -30.24 28.16
CA ARG A 195 12.23 -29.33 27.57
C ARG A 195 12.71 -27.89 27.52
N GLN A 196 13.38 -27.43 28.58
CA GLN A 196 13.93 -26.08 28.67
C GLN A 196 15.00 -25.85 27.59
N VAL A 197 15.93 -26.79 27.42
CA VAL A 197 16.97 -26.70 26.38
C VAL A 197 16.37 -26.84 24.98
N HIS A 198 15.37 -27.72 24.78
CA HIS A 198 14.66 -27.82 23.49
C HIS A 198 13.92 -26.53 23.12
N ALA A 199 13.27 -25.87 24.09
CA ALA A 199 12.64 -24.57 23.89
C ALA A 199 13.67 -23.50 23.53
N GLY A 200 14.81 -23.46 24.24
CA GLY A 200 15.92 -22.56 23.93
C GLY A 200 16.48 -22.78 22.52
N LEU A 201 16.65 -24.04 22.09
CA LEU A 201 17.08 -24.39 20.73
C LEU A 201 16.06 -23.98 19.66
N SER A 202 14.76 -24.09 19.97
CA SER A 202 13.69 -23.65 19.08
C SER A 202 13.68 -22.12 18.93
N GLN A 203 13.88 -21.39 20.03
CA GLN A 203 14.06 -19.93 20.01
C GLN A 203 15.31 -19.54 19.21
N PHE A 204 16.42 -20.23 19.43
CA PHE A 204 17.66 -20.02 18.68
C PHE A 204 17.44 -20.17 17.16
N LEU A 205 16.75 -21.23 16.74
CA LEU A 205 16.44 -21.45 15.32
C LEU A 205 15.53 -20.37 14.75
N ASN A 206 14.51 -19.95 15.51
CA ASN A 206 13.59 -18.89 15.11
C ASN A 206 14.30 -17.55 14.93
N SER A 207 15.25 -17.21 15.81
CA SER A 207 16.07 -16.01 15.65
C SER A 207 16.85 -16.04 14.34
N LEU A 208 17.36 -17.21 13.94
CA LEU A 208 18.09 -17.38 12.67
C LEU A 208 17.19 -17.48 11.44
N SER A 209 15.86 -17.36 11.57
CA SER A 209 14.95 -17.41 10.42
C SER A 209 15.14 -16.19 9.51
N GLY A 210 15.19 -16.41 8.19
CA GLY A 210 15.42 -15.35 7.21
C GLY A 210 16.90 -14.93 7.05
N HIS A 211 17.81 -15.44 7.89
CA HIS A 211 19.25 -15.16 7.80
C HIS A 211 20.00 -16.38 7.25
N TYR A 212 20.41 -16.32 5.99
CA TYR A 212 21.04 -17.44 5.29
C TYR A 212 22.52 -17.21 5.01
N ILE A 213 23.34 -18.20 5.38
CA ILE A 213 24.71 -18.39 4.90
C ILE A 213 24.89 -19.86 4.49
N PRO A 214 25.78 -20.18 3.53
CA PRO A 214 26.07 -21.56 3.11
C PRO A 214 26.43 -22.50 4.26
N GLN A 215 27.13 -22.02 5.28
CA GLN A 215 27.57 -22.80 6.44
C GLN A 215 26.47 -22.99 7.50
N ARG A 216 25.29 -22.37 7.34
CA ARG A 216 24.21 -22.37 8.35
C ARG A 216 23.87 -23.79 8.79
N ARG A 217 23.68 -24.70 7.83
CA ARG A 217 23.39 -26.11 8.08
C ARG A 217 24.42 -26.75 9.00
N ALA A 218 25.69 -26.67 8.61
CA ALA A 218 26.79 -27.25 9.36
C ALA A 218 26.89 -26.63 10.77
N ILE A 219 26.57 -25.34 10.92
CA ILE A 219 26.51 -24.68 12.23
C ILE A 219 25.40 -25.27 13.08
N LEU A 220 24.18 -25.43 12.54
CA LEU A 220 23.05 -26.04 13.26
C LEU A 220 23.37 -27.49 13.68
N ASP A 221 24.07 -28.25 12.84
CA ASP A 221 24.53 -29.60 13.19
C ASP A 221 25.52 -29.58 14.37
N LYS A 222 26.43 -28.60 14.42
CA LYS A 222 27.34 -28.42 15.55
C LYS A 222 26.64 -27.97 16.82
N VAL A 223 25.62 -27.13 16.70
CA VAL A 223 24.76 -26.73 17.82
C VAL A 223 23.99 -27.94 18.38
N ALA A 224 23.44 -28.80 17.51
CA ALA A 224 22.78 -30.05 17.93
C ALA A 224 23.75 -31.01 18.63
N GLN A 225 24.96 -31.16 18.09
CA GLN A 225 26.02 -31.97 18.71
C GLN A 225 26.40 -31.43 20.09
N TRP A 226 26.57 -30.12 20.22
CA TRP A 226 26.85 -29.46 21.49
C TRP A 226 25.72 -29.64 22.51
N ALA A 227 24.46 -29.45 22.12
CA ALA A 227 23.32 -29.68 23.02
C ALA A 227 23.25 -31.15 23.47
N SER A 228 23.60 -32.09 22.58
CA SER A 228 23.63 -33.51 22.90
C SER A 228 24.70 -33.89 23.92
N THR A 229 25.81 -33.14 24.05
CA THR A 229 26.82 -33.44 25.08
C THR A 229 26.34 -33.12 26.49
N GLN A 230 25.31 -32.27 26.62
CA GLN A 230 24.72 -31.89 27.90
C GLN A 230 23.81 -32.98 28.50
N PHE A 231 23.42 -33.98 27.69
CA PHE A 231 22.50 -35.05 28.09
C PHE A 231 23.07 -36.43 27.76
N THR A 232 23.14 -37.30 28.77
CA THR A 232 23.68 -38.67 28.63
C THR A 232 22.77 -39.61 27.85
N ASP A 233 21.45 -39.43 27.95
CA ASP A 233 20.46 -40.37 27.39
C ASP A 233 19.78 -39.84 26.12
N TYR A 234 19.99 -38.57 25.78
CA TYR A 234 19.31 -37.90 24.67
C TYR A 234 20.30 -37.43 23.61
N LEU A 235 19.81 -37.34 22.38
CA LEU A 235 20.52 -36.79 21.23
C LEU A 235 19.60 -35.82 20.51
N PHE A 236 20.09 -34.60 20.31
CA PHE A 236 19.44 -33.57 19.51
C PHE A 236 19.88 -33.76 18.06
N VAL A 237 18.89 -33.78 17.16
CA VAL A 237 19.10 -33.88 15.72
C VAL A 237 18.76 -32.53 15.11
N SER A 238 19.66 -32.03 14.26
CA SER A 238 19.50 -30.77 13.56
C SER A 238 18.28 -30.80 12.65
N PRO A 239 17.50 -29.69 12.58
CA PRO A 239 16.34 -29.59 11.70
C PRO A 239 16.65 -29.73 10.20
N GLU A 240 17.94 -29.72 9.83
CA GLU A 240 18.40 -29.81 8.43
C GLU A 240 19.13 -31.15 8.12
N GLU A 241 19.17 -32.09 9.08
CA GLU A 241 19.62 -33.47 8.88
C GLU A 241 18.35 -34.37 8.75
N THR A 242 17.98 -34.92 7.59
CA THR A 242 18.56 -36.16 7.05
C THR A 242 17.93 -36.51 5.69
N GLN A 243 18.76 -36.96 4.74
CA GLN A 243 18.38 -38.11 3.90
C GLN A 243 18.52 -39.34 4.81
N GLN A 244 17.43 -39.77 5.46
CA GLN A 244 17.20 -41.18 5.83
C GLN A 244 15.86 -41.35 6.55
N VAL A 245 15.00 -42.12 5.85
CA VAL A 245 13.96 -43.02 6.35
C VAL A 245 13.19 -42.53 7.57
N ASP A 246 12.15 -41.79 7.24
CA ASP A 246 10.98 -41.55 8.05
C ASP A 246 10.56 -42.79 8.88
N PRO A 247 10.61 -42.75 10.23
CA PRO A 247 10.06 -43.81 11.07
C PRO A 247 8.53 -43.88 11.01
N SER A 248 7.85 -42.94 10.36
CA SER A 248 6.41 -42.97 10.11
C SER A 248 6.02 -43.59 8.76
N ILE A 249 6.97 -43.89 7.88
CA ILE A 249 6.70 -44.63 6.63
C ILE A 249 6.76 -46.13 6.92
N HIS A 250 5.72 -46.64 7.55
CA HIS A 250 5.25 -48.00 7.25
C HIS A 250 4.03 -48.01 6.33
N ASN A 251 3.46 -46.85 5.95
CA ASN A 251 2.38 -46.75 4.96
C ASN A 251 2.27 -45.33 4.37
N ALA A 252 3.03 -45.01 3.32
CA ALA A 252 2.62 -44.01 2.33
C ALA A 252 3.39 -44.19 1.02
N HIS A 253 2.67 -44.62 -0.02
CA HIS A 253 3.09 -44.56 -1.41
C HIS A 253 3.19 -43.09 -1.86
N GLY A 254 4.27 -42.72 -2.55
CA GLY A 254 4.29 -41.45 -3.29
C GLY A 254 5.68 -40.94 -3.63
N LEU A 255 6.23 -41.44 -4.74
CA LEU A 255 7.44 -40.91 -5.39
C LEU A 255 7.18 -39.49 -5.92
N GLY A 256 7.99 -38.50 -5.50
CA GLY A 256 8.05 -37.20 -6.18
C GLY A 256 8.78 -36.10 -5.42
N GLY A 257 9.97 -35.72 -5.89
CA GLY A 257 10.57 -34.39 -5.68
C GLY A 257 11.26 -34.14 -4.33
N THR A 258 12.59 -34.24 -4.30
CA THR A 258 13.43 -33.79 -3.17
C THR A 258 13.48 -32.27 -3.10
N VAL A 259 12.56 -31.66 -2.35
CA VAL A 259 12.76 -30.34 -1.75
C VAL A 259 13.08 -30.58 -0.28
N VAL A 260 14.29 -30.18 0.15
CA VAL A 260 14.67 -30.19 1.56
C VAL A 260 13.76 -29.18 2.26
N ARG A 261 12.77 -29.67 3.02
CA ARG A 261 11.90 -28.82 3.84
C ARG A 261 12.64 -28.48 5.13
N GLU A 262 12.78 -27.19 5.44
CA GLU A 262 13.36 -26.71 6.69
C GLU A 262 12.49 -27.15 7.89
N GLY A 263 13.07 -27.85 8.87
CA GLY A 263 12.40 -28.10 10.15
C GLY A 263 12.27 -26.82 10.97
N ARG A 264 11.15 -26.63 11.69
CA ARG A 264 10.90 -25.50 12.61
C ARG A 264 11.51 -25.71 14.01
N SER A 265 12.04 -26.88 14.30
CA SER A 265 12.67 -27.19 15.59
C SER A 265 13.60 -28.40 15.50
N PHE A 266 14.50 -28.54 16.49
CA PHE A 266 15.37 -29.71 16.64
C PHE A 266 14.53 -30.91 17.10
N ALA A 267 14.82 -32.09 16.56
CA ALA A 267 14.25 -33.33 17.08
C ALA A 267 15.09 -33.84 18.26
N VAL A 268 14.45 -34.53 19.21
CA VAL A 268 15.14 -35.18 20.33
C VAL A 268 14.86 -36.67 20.29
N ILE A 269 15.91 -37.48 20.26
CA ILE A 269 15.81 -38.94 20.30
C ILE A 269 16.52 -39.51 21.54
N ARG A 270 16.05 -40.65 22.04
CA ARG A 270 16.81 -41.42 23.04
C ARG A 270 18.01 -42.09 22.38
N ARG A 271 19.18 -42.00 23.01
CA ARG A 271 20.41 -42.62 22.49
C ARG A 271 20.31 -44.14 22.38
N GLN A 272 19.72 -44.79 23.38
CA GLN A 272 19.65 -46.26 23.46
C GLN A 272 18.64 -46.86 22.47
N SER A 273 17.42 -46.33 22.45
CA SER A 273 16.31 -46.87 21.65
C SER A 273 16.14 -46.19 20.29
N ARG A 274 16.82 -45.07 20.04
CA ARG A 274 16.63 -44.19 18.86
C ARG A 274 15.17 -43.74 18.65
N THR A 275 14.33 -43.87 19.69
CA THR A 275 12.94 -43.42 19.68
C THR A 275 12.87 -41.91 19.85
N VAL A 276 12.03 -41.26 19.05
CA VAL A 276 11.75 -39.83 19.15
C VAL A 276 11.02 -39.53 20.46
N VAL A 277 11.52 -38.54 21.19
CA VAL A 277 10.99 -38.03 22.46
C VAL A 277 10.31 -36.69 22.23
N ILE A 278 10.88 -35.87 21.36
CA ILE A 278 10.30 -34.61 20.89
C ILE A 278 10.43 -34.59 19.38
N TYR A 279 9.30 -34.50 18.68
CA TYR A 279 9.27 -34.40 17.22
C TYR A 279 9.73 -33.01 16.79
N ALA A 280 10.46 -32.94 15.67
CA ALA A 280 10.68 -31.67 15.00
C ALA A 280 9.36 -31.20 14.39
N ASP A 281 8.89 -30.03 14.78
CA ASP A 281 7.83 -29.33 14.05
C ASP A 281 8.27 -29.11 12.61
N ILE A 282 7.49 -29.59 11.64
CA ILE A 282 7.75 -29.42 10.20
C ILE A 282 6.85 -28.30 9.69
N ILE A 283 7.34 -27.47 8.76
CA ILE A 283 6.48 -26.54 8.02
C ILE A 283 5.56 -27.39 7.13
N ALA A 284 4.31 -27.57 7.55
CA ALA A 284 3.23 -28.01 6.68
C ALA A 284 2.70 -26.77 5.95
N ASP A 285 2.62 -26.86 4.62
CA ASP A 285 2.03 -25.82 3.76
C ASP A 285 0.57 -25.53 4.14
#